data_AF-A0A359C9B9-F1
#
_entry.id   AF-A0A359C9B9-F1
#
_cell.length_a   1.000
_cell.length_b   1.000
_cell.length_c   1.000
_cell.angle_alpha   90.00
_cell.angle_beta   90.00
_cell.angle_gamma   90.00
#
_symmetry.space_group_name_H-M   'P 1'
#
loop_
_entity.id
_entity.type
_entity.pdbx_description
1 polymer ?
#
loop_
_entity_poly.entity_id
_entity_poly.type
_entity_poly.pdbx_seq_one_letter_code
_entity_poly.pdbx_strand_id
1 'polypeptide(L)'
;MGVVKDPDVARRIARAVVSDIALYNARKVEDGIRKDTLFDLLKHEIEEGRNYYLSRVDPEVASSTDFYNRALVDLLVKPWGRIPSKAW
;
A
#
# COMPACT_ATOMS: atom_id res chain seq x y z
N MET A 1 -22.91 -8.01 2.30
CA MET A 1 -21.57 -8.55 1.96
C MET A 1 -20.80 -8.63 3.27
N GLY A 2 -20.27 -9.79 3.66
CA GLY A 2 -19.60 -9.95 4.96
C GLY A 2 -18.24 -9.26 4.97
N VAL A 3 -18.00 -8.41 5.97
CA VAL A 3 -16.68 -7.82 6.24
C VAL A 3 -15.74 -8.89 6.82
N VAL A 4 -14.49 -8.89 6.38
CA VAL A 4 -13.46 -9.84 6.82
C VAL A 4 -13.02 -9.52 8.24
N LYS A 5 -13.20 -10.50 9.15
CA LYS A 5 -12.80 -10.40 10.56
C LYS A 5 -11.47 -11.08 10.89
N ASP A 6 -10.99 -11.94 9.99
CA ASP A 6 -9.73 -12.64 10.16
C ASP A 6 -8.55 -11.69 9.84
N PRO A 7 -7.67 -11.37 10.81
CA PRO A 7 -6.53 -10.49 10.58
C PRO A 7 -5.54 -10.99 9.52
N ASP A 8 -5.38 -12.31 9.36
CA ASP A 8 -4.48 -12.87 8.34
C ASP A 8 -5.05 -12.70 6.95
N VAL A 9 -6.38 -12.85 6.80
CA VAL A 9 -7.07 -12.56 5.54
C VAL A 9 -7.02 -11.06 5.23
N ALA A 10 -7.26 -10.19 6.22
CA ALA A 10 -7.12 -8.75 6.06
C ALA A 10 -5.70 -8.38 5.57
N ARG A 11 -4.65 -8.94 6.20
CA ARG A 11 -3.27 -8.73 5.77
C ARG A 11 -3.03 -9.13 4.31
N ARG A 12 -3.60 -10.26 3.88
CA ARG A 12 -3.47 -10.71 2.48
C ARG A 12 -4.17 -9.76 1.50
N ILE A 13 -5.35 -9.26 1.86
CA ILE A 13 -6.08 -8.27 1.06
C ILE A 13 -5.26 -6.99 0.91
N ALA A 14 -4.71 -6.47 2.02
CA ALA A 14 -3.84 -5.28 1.98
C ALA A 14 -2.66 -5.47 1.02
N ARG A 15 -1.98 -6.61 1.08
CA ARG A 15 -0.85 -6.92 0.18
C ARG A 15 -1.29 -7.06 -1.27
N ALA A 16 -2.44 -7.68 -1.55
CA ALA A 16 -2.95 -7.81 -2.91
C ALA A 16 -3.23 -6.42 -3.54
N VAL A 17 -3.96 -5.57 -2.82
CA VAL A 17 -4.30 -4.21 -3.28
C VAL A 17 -3.05 -3.39 -3.56
N VAL A 18 -2.09 -3.36 -2.64
CA VAL A 18 -0.85 -2.60 -2.84
C VAL A 18 0.03 -3.21 -3.92
N SER A 19 0.03 -4.54 -4.07
CA SER A 19 0.74 -5.20 -5.16
C SER A 19 0.19 -4.77 -6.52
N ASP A 20 -1.12 -4.61 -6.65
CA ASP A 20 -1.75 -4.11 -7.88
C ASP A 20 -1.31 -2.65 -8.15
N ILE A 21 -1.34 -1.79 -7.12
CA ILE A 21 -0.85 -0.41 -7.24
C ILE A 21 0.60 -0.39 -7.74
N ALA A 22 1.47 -1.21 -7.15
CA ALA A 22 2.88 -1.32 -7.53
C ALA A 22 3.05 -1.78 -8.98
N LEU A 23 2.30 -2.81 -9.39
CA LEU A 23 2.37 -3.40 -10.71
C LEU A 23 1.94 -2.41 -11.80
N TYR A 24 0.81 -1.73 -11.60
CA TYR A 24 0.27 -0.80 -12.59
C TYR A 24 0.98 0.56 -12.62
N ASN A 25 1.72 0.92 -11.56
CA ASN A 25 2.37 2.22 -11.44
C ASN A 25 3.90 2.13 -11.28
N ALA A 26 4.53 1.04 -11.74
CA ALA A 26 5.97 0.80 -11.54
C ALA A 26 6.87 2.00 -11.88
N ARG A 27 6.60 2.71 -12.99
CA ARG A 27 7.36 3.92 -13.36
C ARG A 27 7.18 5.08 -12.37
N LYS A 28 5.93 5.33 -11.91
CA LYS A 28 5.66 6.37 -10.91
C LYS A 28 6.32 6.03 -9.58
N VAL A 29 6.35 4.76 -9.20
CA VAL A 29 7.03 4.29 -7.99
C VAL A 29 8.53 4.60 -8.08
N GLU A 30 9.17 4.19 -9.17
CA GLU A 30 10.60 4.44 -9.39
C GLU A 30 10.93 5.95 -9.36
N ASP A 31 10.19 6.75 -10.12
CA ASP A 31 10.40 8.20 -10.17
C ASP A 31 10.12 8.88 -8.83
N GLY A 32 9.08 8.43 -8.13
CA GLY A 32 8.70 8.92 -6.82
C GLY A 32 9.74 8.61 -5.76
N ILE A 33 10.33 7.41 -5.77
CA ILE A 33 11.45 7.06 -4.90
C ILE A 33 12.66 7.95 -5.22
N ARG A 34 13.04 8.07 -6.50
CA ARG A 34 14.22 8.87 -6.90
C ARG A 34 14.10 10.33 -6.49
N LYS A 35 12.90 10.91 -6.56
CA LYS A 35 12.62 12.32 -6.32
C LYS A 35 12.11 12.63 -4.91
N ASP A 36 11.89 11.61 -4.08
CA ASP A 36 11.25 11.73 -2.76
C ASP A 36 9.83 12.33 -2.84
N THR A 37 9.04 11.89 -3.82
CA THR A 37 7.66 12.33 -4.08
C THR A 37 6.70 11.15 -4.26
N LEU A 38 7.05 9.96 -3.76
CA LEU A 38 6.31 8.72 -3.98
C LEU A 38 4.83 8.84 -3.58
N PHE A 39 4.57 9.31 -2.36
CA PHE A 39 3.22 9.40 -1.81
C PHE A 39 2.39 10.49 -2.48
N ASP A 40 3.02 11.55 -3.00
CA ASP A 40 2.32 12.58 -3.78
C ASP A 40 1.92 12.04 -5.16
N LEU A 41 2.82 11.32 -5.84
CA LEU A 41 2.59 10.78 -7.18
C LEU A 41 1.57 9.63 -7.21
N LEU A 42 1.47 8.88 -6.10
CA LEU A 42 0.56 7.75 -5.96
C LEU A 42 -0.62 8.03 -5.02
N LYS A 43 -0.83 9.31 -4.65
CA LYS A 43 -1.83 9.68 -3.65
C LYS A 43 -3.20 9.10 -3.98
N HIS A 44 -3.65 9.28 -5.22
CA HIS A 44 -4.96 8.83 -5.68
C HIS A 44 -5.09 7.30 -5.59
N GLU A 45 -4.11 6.56 -6.12
CA GLU A 45 -4.10 5.11 -6.13
C GLU A 45 -4.04 4.52 -4.70
N ILE A 46 -3.26 5.15 -3.82
CA ILE A 46 -3.15 4.75 -2.41
C ILE A 46 -4.46 5.00 -1.66
N GLU A 47 -5.12 6.14 -1.87
CA GLU A 47 -6.41 6.47 -1.26
C GLU A 47 -7.52 5.53 -1.76
N GLU A 48 -7.57 5.28 -3.08
CA GLU A 48 -8.53 4.35 -3.69
C GLU A 48 -8.32 2.92 -3.16
N GLY A 49 -7.09 2.43 -3.16
CA GLY A 49 -6.75 1.13 -2.59
C GLY A 49 -7.10 1.02 -1.10
N ARG A 50 -6.93 2.11 -0.33
CA ARG A 50 -7.27 2.15 1.09
C ARG A 50 -8.79 2.03 1.27
N ASN A 51 -9.56 2.78 0.50
CA ASN A 51 -11.02 2.71 0.52
C ASN A 51 -11.52 1.32 0.14
N TYR A 52 -10.92 0.70 -0.87
CA TYR A 52 -11.23 -0.68 -1.26
C TYR A 52 -10.92 -1.66 -0.13
N TYR A 53 -9.73 -1.57 0.49
CA TYR A 53 -9.36 -2.40 1.63
C TYR A 53 -10.35 -2.26 2.80
N LEU A 54 -10.68 -1.02 3.18
CA LEU A 54 -11.63 -0.73 4.25
C LEU A 54 -13.05 -1.21 3.95
N SER A 55 -13.47 -1.24 2.68
CA SER A 55 -14.78 -1.80 2.28
C SER A 55 -14.86 -3.32 2.47
N ARG A 56 -13.72 -4.01 2.57
CA ARG A 56 -13.62 -5.47 2.65
C ARG A 56 -13.33 -5.97 4.06
N VAL A 57 -12.73 -5.15 4.92
CA VAL A 57 -12.24 -5.55 6.24
C VAL A 57 -13.10 -4.95 7.34
N ASP A 58 -13.34 -5.73 8.39
CA ASP A 58 -14.09 -5.28 9.55
C ASP A 58 -13.42 -4.05 10.19
N PRO A 59 -14.17 -2.97 10.50
CA PRO A 59 -13.61 -1.75 11.08
C PRO A 59 -12.79 -1.97 12.35
N GLU A 60 -13.13 -2.96 13.17
CA GLU A 60 -12.39 -3.29 14.39
C GLU A 60 -11.00 -3.86 14.06
N VAL A 61 -10.91 -4.72 13.05
CA VAL A 61 -9.62 -5.25 12.54
C VAL A 61 -8.83 -4.13 11.86
N ALA A 62 -9.48 -3.31 11.05
CA ALA A 62 -8.82 -2.23 10.31
C ALA A 62 -8.28 -1.12 11.22
N SER A 63 -8.93 -0.85 12.36
CA SER A 63 -8.50 0.16 13.32
C SER A 63 -7.44 -0.35 14.31
N SER A 64 -7.46 -1.65 14.63
CA SER A 64 -6.49 -2.29 15.54
C SER A 64 -5.20 -2.75 14.86
N THR A 65 -5.12 -2.68 13.52
CA THR A 65 -3.97 -3.18 12.75
C THR A 65 -3.47 -2.17 11.71
N ASP A 66 -2.20 -2.32 11.31
CA ASP A 66 -1.53 -1.42 10.36
C ASP A 66 -1.20 -2.12 9.03
N PHE A 67 -1.99 -3.13 8.63
CA PHE A 67 -1.63 -3.99 7.49
C PHE A 67 -1.50 -3.23 6.17
N TYR A 68 -2.35 -2.23 5.93
CA TYR A 68 -2.30 -1.46 4.70
C TYR A 68 -1.02 -0.63 4.59
N ASN A 69 -0.67 0.14 5.63
CA ASN A 69 0.55 0.95 5.61
C ASN A 69 1.81 0.09 5.57
N ARG A 70 1.82 -1.05 6.28
CA ARG A 70 2.91 -2.03 6.18
C ARG A 70 3.07 -2.56 4.76
N ALA A 71 1.96 -2.86 4.07
CA ALA A 71 1.99 -3.29 2.68
C ALA A 71 2.56 -2.19 1.75
N LEU A 72 2.20 -0.91 1.96
CA LEU A 72 2.79 0.21 1.22
C LEU A 72 4.32 0.23 1.35
N VAL A 73 4.85 0.14 2.57
CA VAL A 73 6.30 0.14 2.79
C VAL A 73 6.95 -1.11 2.19
N ASP A 74 6.37 -2.29 2.42
CA ASP A 74 6.93 -3.57 1.97
C ASP A 74 7.00 -3.71 0.45
N LEU A 75 6.06 -3.11 -0.28
CA LEU A 75 5.90 -3.32 -1.71
C LEU A 75 6.26 -2.10 -2.56
N LEU A 76 6.09 -0.88 -2.04
CA LEU A 76 6.41 0.36 -2.77
C LEU A 76 7.76 0.97 -2.39
N VAL A 77 8.29 0.67 -1.20
CA VAL A 77 9.53 1.31 -0.70
C VAL A 77 10.68 0.32 -0.60
N LYS A 78 10.54 -0.75 0.20
CA LYS A 78 11.63 -1.70 0.47
C LYS A 78 12.30 -2.27 -0.79
N PRO A 79 11.58 -2.66 -1.87
CA PRO A 79 12.22 -3.20 -3.08
C PRO A 79 13.14 -2.21 -3.80
N TRP A 80 13.00 -0.92 -3.51
CA TRP A 80 13.70 0.18 -4.18
C TRP A 80 14.86 0.76 -3.37
N GLY A 81 15.20 0.18 -2.21
CA GLY A 81 16.29 0.64 -1.33
C GLY A 81 17.69 0.70 -1.99
N ARG A 82 17.84 0.12 -3.19
CA ARG A 82 19.04 0.19 -4.03
C ARG A 82 19.17 1.44 -4.89
N ILE A 83 18.08 2.22 -5.04
CA ILE A 83 18.07 3.43 -5.88
C ILE A 83 18.62 4.61 -5.07
N PRO A 84 19.51 5.45 -5.61
CA PRO A 84 19.86 6.71 -4.96
C PRO A 84 18.62 7.57 -4.79
N SER A 85 18.26 7.87 -3.55
CA SER A 85 17.12 8.70 -3.16
C SER A 85 17.53 9.65 -2.05
N LYS A 86 16.79 10.74 -1.86
CA LYS A 86 16.94 11.61 -0.67
C LYS A 86 16.19 11.07 0.55
N ALA A 87 15.34 10.06 0.36
CA ALA A 87 14.59 9.44 1.44
C ALA A 87 15.48 8.60 2.39
N TRP A 88 16.74 8.33 2.01
CA TRP A 88 17.75 7.65 2.84
C TRP A 88 19.18 8.10 2.53
#